data_AF-A0A4R7VKD8-F1
#
_entry.id   AF-A0A4R7VKD8-F1
#
_cell.length_a   1.000
_cell.length_b   1.000
_cell.length_c   1.000
_cell.angle_alpha   90.00
_cell.angle_beta   90.00
_cell.angle_gamma   90.00
#
_symmetry.space_group_name_H-M   'P 1'
#
loop_
_entity.id
_entity.type
_entity.pdbx_description
1 polymer ?
#
loop_
_entity_poly.entity_id
_entity_poly.type
_entity_poly.pdbx_seq_one_letter_code
_entity_poly.pdbx_strand_id
1 'polypeptide(L)'
;MNLFRVAVLVLRCRTRSTEELFGQAAATPVARRTPAQPAATSVRRARAVQRLLCGFHNPLRENAVVALALRATGHPADLVVGCEPVPISGGRRLFSWLEVAGRTEGTTLPAPAFYPELWRFPAS
;
A
#
# COMPACT_ATOMS: atom_id res chain seq x y z
N MET A 1 -0.39 -8.30 14.62
CA MET A 1 -1.10 -7.11 14.10
C MET A 1 -2.38 -6.90 14.88
N ASN A 2 -2.64 -5.68 15.37
CA ASN A 2 -3.88 -5.34 16.10
C ASN A 2 -4.97 -4.91 15.10
N LEU A 3 -5.99 -5.76 14.88
CA LEU A 3 -7.05 -5.52 13.90
C LEU A 3 -7.97 -4.34 14.25
N PHE A 4 -8.16 -4.06 15.54
CA PHE A 4 -8.94 -2.90 15.97
C PHE A 4 -8.28 -1.59 15.53
N ARG A 5 -6.96 -1.47 15.72
CA ARG A 5 -6.19 -0.32 15.21
C ARG A 5 -6.27 -0.19 13.69
N VAL A 6 -6.21 -1.31 12.97
CA VAL A 6 -6.41 -1.32 11.50
C VAL A 6 -7.78 -0.79 11.14
N ALA A 7 -8.85 -1.30 11.77
CA ALA A 7 -10.22 -0.90 11.51
C ALA A 7 -10.44 0.60 11.77
N VAL A 8 -9.97 1.11 12.91
CA VAL A 8 -10.04 2.55 13.24
C VAL A 8 -9.35 3.39 12.18
N LEU A 9 -8.16 2.98 11.72
CA LEU A 9 -7.44 3.74 10.70
C LEU A 9 -8.14 3.69 9.34
N VAL A 10 -8.63 2.52 8.93
CA VAL A 10 -9.41 2.35 7.70
C VAL A 10 -10.62 3.27 7.71
N LEU A 11 -11.37 3.32 8.82
CA LEU A 11 -12.53 4.20 8.95
C LEU A 11 -12.14 5.68 8.86
N ARG A 12 -11.02 6.09 9.47
CA ARG A 12 -10.49 7.47 9.35
C ARG A 12 -10.05 7.81 7.92
N CYS A 13 -9.58 6.84 7.16
CA CYS A 13 -9.14 7.03 5.78
C CYS A 13 -10.31 7.04 4.79
N ARG A 14 -11.48 6.50 5.17
CA ARG A 14 -12.64 6.34 4.29
C ARG A 14 -13.08 7.63 3.60
N THR A 15 -13.05 8.75 4.31
CA THR A 15 -13.50 10.06 3.80
C THR A 15 -12.42 10.85 3.08
N ARG A 16 -11.16 10.40 3.11
CA ARG A 16 -10.03 11.11 2.51
C ARG A 16 -9.98 10.91 1.00
N SER A 17 -9.48 11.87 0.24
CA SER A 17 -9.19 11.68 -1.19
C SER A 17 -8.00 10.73 -1.39
N THR A 18 -7.80 10.21 -2.61
CA THR A 18 -6.61 9.39 -2.90
C THR A 18 -5.33 10.22 -2.74
N GLU A 19 -5.34 11.49 -3.15
CA GLU A 19 -4.20 12.39 -3.02
C GLU A 19 -3.83 12.64 -1.54
N GLU A 20 -4.83 12.84 -0.67
CA GLU A 20 -4.60 13.01 0.77
C GLU A 20 -3.97 11.76 1.39
N LEU A 21 -4.39 10.57 0.96
CA LEU A 21 -3.82 9.30 1.43
C LEU A 21 -2.37 9.14 0.97
N PHE A 22 -2.06 9.55 -0.26
CA PHE A 22 -0.71 9.55 -0.80
C PHE A 22 0.20 10.56 -0.09
N GLY A 23 -0.27 11.78 0.14
CA GLY A 23 0.44 12.79 0.93
C GLY A 23 0.72 12.32 2.35
N GLN A 24 -0.26 11.66 2.98
CA GLN A 24 -0.05 11.06 4.29
C GLN A 24 0.96 9.89 4.25
N ALA A 25 0.90 9.04 3.23
CA ALA A 25 1.85 7.94 3.05
C ALA A 25 3.27 8.46 2.77
N ALA A 26 3.41 9.62 2.13
CA ALA A 26 4.70 10.30 1.98
C ALA A 26 5.21 10.83 3.33
N ALA A 27 4.34 11.45 4.12
CA ALA A 27 4.68 12.08 5.40
C ALA A 27 4.86 11.08 6.56
N THR A 28 4.30 9.87 6.47
CA THR A 28 4.35 8.87 7.55
C THR A 28 5.62 8.02 7.40
N PRO A 29 6.63 8.19 8.28
CA PRO A 29 7.87 7.45 8.17
C PRO A 29 7.66 5.95 8.38
N VAL A 30 8.48 5.16 7.68
CA VAL A 30 8.49 3.71 7.78
C VAL A 30 9.40 3.29 8.93
N ALA A 31 8.80 2.93 10.06
CA ALA A 31 9.55 2.40 11.20
C ALA A 31 10.15 1.04 10.82
N ARG A 32 11.46 1.00 10.59
CA ARG A 32 12.24 -0.20 10.18
C ARG A 32 12.42 -1.21 11.33
N ARG A 33 11.35 -1.54 12.04
CA ARG A 33 11.34 -2.62 13.02
C ARG A 33 10.98 -3.92 12.32
N THR A 34 11.68 -5.00 12.67
CA THR A 34 11.34 -6.34 12.19
C THR A 34 9.95 -6.71 12.73
N PRO A 35 8.95 -6.95 11.85
CA PRO A 35 7.62 -7.31 12.30
C PRO A 35 7.63 -8.72 12.90
N ALA A 36 6.86 -8.92 13.99
CA ALA A 36 6.72 -10.22 14.65
C ALA A 36 5.87 -11.24 13.85
N GLN A 37 5.22 -10.80 12.76
CA GLN A 37 4.33 -11.63 11.94
C GLN A 37 4.76 -11.60 10.46
N PRO A 38 4.48 -12.66 9.68
CA PRO A 38 4.76 -12.67 8.24
C PRO A 38 4.05 -11.52 7.52
N ALA A 39 4.81 -10.80 6.68
CA ALA A 39 4.32 -9.65 5.92
C ALA A 39 3.06 -9.97 5.11
N ALA A 40 3.08 -11.06 4.32
CA ALA A 40 1.95 -11.53 3.53
C ALA A 40 0.66 -11.72 4.36
N THR A 41 0.77 -12.28 5.57
CA THR A 41 -0.39 -12.48 6.45
C THR A 41 -0.95 -11.14 6.93
N SER A 42 -0.09 -10.21 7.32
CA SER A 42 -0.50 -8.87 7.76
C SER A 42 -1.14 -8.08 6.63
N VAL A 43 -0.57 -8.11 5.41
CA VAL A 43 -1.14 -7.47 4.21
C VAL A 43 -2.52 -8.03 3.90
N ARG A 44 -2.67 -9.37 3.86
CA ARG A 44 -3.96 -10.02 3.60
C ARG A 44 -5.03 -9.62 4.62
N ARG A 45 -4.68 -9.62 5.91
CA ARG A 45 -5.60 -9.26 6.99
C ARG A 45 -5.99 -7.78 6.91
N ALA A 46 -5.03 -6.88 6.69
CA ALA A 46 -5.31 -5.45 6.56
C ALA A 46 -6.21 -5.15 5.34
N ARG A 47 -5.95 -5.81 4.22
CA ARG A 47 -6.79 -5.72 3.01
C ARG A 47 -8.20 -6.28 3.25
N ALA A 48 -8.32 -7.41 3.94
CA ALA A 48 -9.63 -7.96 4.31
C ALA A 48 -10.44 -7.00 5.19
N VAL A 49 -9.82 -6.38 6.20
CA VAL A 49 -10.48 -5.36 7.03
C VAL A 49 -10.86 -4.13 6.20
N GLN A 50 -9.98 -3.64 5.33
CA GLN A 50 -10.27 -2.52 4.44
C GLN A 50 -11.50 -2.81 3.58
N ARG A 51 -11.54 -3.97 2.91
CA ARG A 51 -12.67 -4.35 2.03
C ARG A 51 -13.95 -4.59 2.80
N LEU A 52 -13.88 -5.14 4.01
CA LEU A 52 -15.05 -5.32 4.86
C LEU A 52 -15.69 -3.98 5.24
N LEU A 53 -14.88 -2.96 5.55
CA LEU A 53 -15.36 -1.67 6.06
C LEU A 53 -15.63 -0.63 4.98
N CYS A 54 -15.01 -0.76 3.81
CA CYS A 54 -15.09 0.23 2.74
C CYS A 54 -15.55 -0.35 1.40
N GLY A 55 -15.60 -1.68 1.24
CA GLY A 55 -15.80 -2.30 -0.06
C GLY A 55 -14.56 -2.23 -0.96
N PHE A 56 -14.69 -2.74 -2.18
CA PHE A 56 -13.64 -2.75 -3.19
C PHE A 56 -13.42 -1.35 -3.77
N HIS A 57 -12.16 -0.94 -3.88
CA HIS A 57 -11.77 0.37 -4.38
C HIS A 57 -10.71 0.24 -5.49
N ASN A 58 -10.41 1.36 -6.16
CA ASN A 58 -9.26 1.45 -7.04
C ASN A 58 -7.98 0.98 -6.29
N PRO A 59 -7.14 0.12 -6.89
CA PRO A 59 -5.92 -0.41 -6.28
C PRO A 59 -5.00 0.65 -5.66
N LEU A 60 -4.87 1.84 -6.27
CA LEU A 60 -4.05 2.94 -5.74
C LEU A 60 -4.51 3.36 -4.34
N ARG A 61 -5.82 3.59 -4.21
CA ARG A 61 -6.45 3.97 -2.94
C ARG A 61 -6.36 2.83 -1.92
N GLU A 62 -6.70 1.61 -2.35
CA GLU A 62 -6.67 0.44 -1.48
C GLU A 62 -5.28 0.21 -0.90
N ASN A 63 -4.24 0.24 -1.74
CA ASN A 63 -2.86 0.07 -1.31
C ASN A 63 -2.40 1.20 -0.39
N ALA A 64 -2.78 2.47 -0.65
CA ALA A 64 -2.43 3.58 0.23
C ALA A 64 -3.03 3.41 1.65
N VAL A 65 -4.31 3.03 1.76
CA VAL A 65 -4.95 2.76 3.05
C VAL A 65 -4.28 1.59 3.77
N VAL A 66 -3.99 0.50 3.05
CA VAL A 66 -3.36 -0.68 3.63
C VAL A 66 -1.93 -0.38 4.10
N ALA A 67 -1.14 0.39 3.34
CA ALA A 67 0.19 0.83 3.74
C ALA A 67 0.15 1.60 5.07
N LEU A 68 -0.74 2.59 5.18
CA LEU A 68 -0.93 3.38 6.39
C LEU A 68 -1.35 2.48 7.58
N ALA A 69 -2.24 1.52 7.36
CA ALA A 69 -2.70 0.58 8.41
C ALA A 69 -1.58 -0.36 8.89
N LEU A 70 -0.76 -0.84 7.98
CA LEU A 70 0.40 -1.67 8.29
C LEU A 70 1.42 -0.87 9.12
N ARG A 71 1.75 0.36 8.73
CA ARG A 71 2.65 1.24 9.50
C ARG A 71 2.12 1.54 10.91
N ALA A 72 0.84 1.85 11.03
CA ALA A 72 0.19 2.11 12.32
C ALA A 72 0.22 0.89 13.28
N THR A 73 0.46 -0.30 12.74
CA THR A 73 0.62 -1.55 13.51
C THR A 73 2.05 -2.06 13.58
N GLY A 74 3.03 -1.25 13.17
CA GLY A 74 4.45 -1.55 13.28
C GLY A 74 5.03 -2.38 12.14
N HIS A 75 4.32 -2.53 11.01
CA HIS A 75 4.85 -3.20 9.82
C HIS A 75 5.45 -2.14 8.88
N PRO A 76 6.73 -2.27 8.49
CA PRO A 76 7.37 -1.33 7.58
C PRO A 76 6.90 -1.58 6.15
N ALA A 77 5.78 -0.96 5.77
CA ALA A 77 5.16 -1.12 4.47
C ALA A 77 5.37 0.13 3.61
N ASP A 78 6.13 0.02 2.54
CA ASP A 78 6.27 1.04 1.50
C ASP A 78 5.10 0.91 0.51
N LEU A 79 4.53 2.05 0.14
CA LEU A 79 3.60 2.13 -0.98
C LEU A 79 4.43 2.43 -2.22
N VAL A 80 4.31 1.60 -3.25
CA VAL A 80 5.02 1.77 -4.50
C VAL A 80 4.02 1.99 -5.63
N VAL A 81 4.32 2.97 -6.48
CA VAL A 81 3.59 3.23 -7.72
C VAL A 81 4.54 3.10 -8.89
N GLY A 82 4.11 2.35 -9.90
CA GLY A 82 4.85 2.18 -11.14
C GLY A 82 4.00 2.56 -12.35
N CYS A 83 4.66 3.02 -13.41
CA CYS A 83 4.03 3.31 -14.69
C CYS A 83 4.31 2.20 -15.71
N GLU A 84 3.29 1.75 -16.43
CA GLU A 84 3.42 0.76 -17.50
C GLU A 84 4.57 1.12 -18.47
N PRO A 85 5.51 0.20 -18.76
CA PRO A 85 6.68 0.47 -19.60
C PRO A 85 6.31 0.77 -21.05
N VAL A 86 5.32 0.04 -21.59
CA VAL A 86 4.85 0.17 -22.97
C VAL A 86 3.33 0.23 -22.92
N PRO A 87 2.71 1.39 -23.17
CA PRO A 87 1.26 1.52 -23.12
C PRO A 87 0.64 0.71 -24.25
N ILE A 88 -0.03 -0.40 -23.92
CA ILE A 88 -0.68 -1.30 -24.89
C ILE A 88 -1.93 -0.62 -25.53
N SER A 89 -2.44 0.45 -24.91
CA SER A 89 -3.60 1.19 -25.40
C SER A 89 -3.60 2.64 -24.90
N GLY A 90 -3.23 3.60 -25.75
CA GLY A 90 -3.65 5.00 -25.68
C GLY A 90 -3.27 5.84 -24.44
N GLY A 91 -2.59 5.30 -23.44
CA GLY A 91 -2.20 6.03 -22.24
C GLY A 91 -1.36 5.20 -21.27
N ARG A 92 -0.51 5.89 -20.49
CA ARG A 92 0.32 5.30 -19.43
C ARG A 92 -0.55 4.86 -18.25
N ARG A 93 -0.65 3.56 -18.00
CA ARG A 93 -1.38 3.03 -16.83
C ARG A 93 -0.50 3.07 -15.58
N LEU A 94 -1.11 3.49 -14.47
CA LEU A 94 -0.48 3.45 -13.15
C LEU A 94 -0.85 2.15 -12.44
N PHE A 95 0.16 1.51 -11.86
CA PHE A 95 0.03 0.35 -11.00
C PHE A 95 0.52 0.70 -9.60
N SER A 96 0.03 -0.02 -8.60
CA SER A 96 0.57 0.09 -7.24
C SER A 96 0.63 -1.24 -6.54
N TRP A 97 1.58 -1.36 -5.63
CA TRP A 97 1.78 -2.51 -4.76
C TRP A 97 2.36 -2.06 -3.42
N LEU A 98 2.53 -3.03 -2.53
CA LEU A 98 3.17 -2.83 -1.24
C LEU A 98 4.53 -3.52 -1.24
N GLU A 99 5.55 -2.86 -0.73
CA GLU A 99 6.81 -3.50 -0.36
C GLU A 99 6.87 -3.58 1.16
N VAL A 100 7.03 -4.77 1.72
CA VAL A 100 7.12 -4.95 3.18
C VAL A 100 8.41 -5.70 3.48
N ALA A 101 9.29 -5.07 4.26
CA ALA A 101 10.64 -5.60 4.52
C ALA A 101 11.40 -5.98 3.23
N GLY A 102 11.31 -5.14 2.20
CA GLY A 102 11.99 -5.35 0.91
C GLY A 102 11.38 -6.42 0.01
N ARG A 103 10.21 -6.97 0.35
CA ARG A 103 9.48 -7.94 -0.47
C ARG A 103 8.21 -7.33 -1.04
N THR A 104 8.00 -7.52 -2.33
CA THR A 104 6.77 -7.15 -3.02
C THR A 104 5.62 -8.05 -2.57
N GLU A 105 4.52 -7.44 -2.11
CA GLU A 105 3.34 -8.12 -1.60
C GLU A 105 2.08 -7.70 -2.38
N GLY A 106 1.21 -8.66 -2.68
CA GLY A 106 -0.11 -8.38 -3.25
C GLY A 106 -0.14 -8.02 -4.73
N THR A 107 0.91 -8.33 -5.50
CA THR A 107 0.91 -8.27 -6.96
C THR A 107 1.46 -9.59 -7.54
N THR A 108 0.85 -10.08 -8.61
CA THR A 108 1.33 -11.22 -9.40
C THR A 108 2.32 -10.79 -10.49
N LEU A 109 2.52 -9.49 -10.67
CA LEU A 109 3.44 -8.93 -11.66
C LEU A 109 4.84 -8.75 -11.04
N PRO A 110 5.91 -9.09 -11.75
CA PRO A 110 7.29 -8.87 -11.32
C PRO A 110 7.58 -7.35 -11.24
N ALA A 111 7.30 -6.75 -10.09
CA ALA A 111 7.15 -5.31 -9.97
C ALA A 111 8.45 -4.46 -10.01
N PRO A 112 9.65 -4.95 -9.62
CA PRO A 112 10.84 -4.10 -9.69
C PRO A 112 11.54 -4.07 -11.06
N ALA A 113 11.43 -5.14 -11.86
CA ALA A 113 12.26 -5.31 -13.07
C ALA A 113 11.61 -4.76 -14.37
N PHE A 114 10.32 -4.45 -14.34
CA PHE A 114 9.54 -4.14 -15.55
C PHE A 114 8.99 -2.72 -15.59
N TYR A 115 9.20 -1.91 -14.55
CA TYR A 115 8.64 -0.57 -14.46
C TYR A 115 9.79 0.46 -14.44
N PRO A 116 9.98 1.24 -15.52
CA PRO A 116 11.10 2.18 -15.64
C PRO A 116 10.96 3.41 -14.73
N GLU A 117 9.74 3.74 -14.34
CA GLU A 117 9.42 4.86 -13.46
C GLU A 117 8.73 4.32 -12.20
N LEU A 118 9.42 4.41 -11.06
CA LEU A 118 8.96 3.94 -9.76
C LEU A 118 8.97 5.08 -8.75
N TRP A 119 7.86 5.27 -8.04
CA TRP A 119 7.75 6.17 -6.91
C TRP A 119 7.46 5.38 -5.63
N ARG A 120 8.26 5.63 -4.59
CA ARG A 120 8.08 5.04 -3.26
C ARG A 120 7.61 6.09 -2.29
N PHE A 121 6.73 5.68 -1.37
CA PHE A 121 6.20 6.53 -0.33
C PHE A 121 6.41 5.84 1.02
N PRO A 122 7.21 6.40 1.94
CA PRO A 122 8.00 7.63 1.80
C PRO A 122 9.10 7.50 0.75
N ALA A 123 9.59 8.63 0.22
CA ALA A 123 10.71 8.63 -0.72
C ALA A 123 11.95 8.06 -0.01
N SER A 124 12.49 6.96 -0.57
CA SER A 124 13.67 6.24 -0.07
C SER A 124 14.95 6.69 -0.74
#